data_AF-A0A1B6GMD0-F1
#
_entry.id   AF-A0A1B6GMD0-F1
#
_cell.length_a   1.000
_cell.length_b   1.000
_cell.length_c   1.000
_cell.angle_alpha   90.00
_cell.angle_beta   90.00
_cell.angle_gamma   90.00
#
_symmetry.space_group_name_H-M   'P 1'
#
loop_
_entity.id
_entity.type
_entity.pdbx_description
1 polymer ?
#
loop_
_entity_poly.entity_id
_entity_poly.type
_entity_poly.pdbx_seq_one_letter_code
_entity_poly.pdbx_strand_id
1 'polypeptide(L)'
;ISVGDCAVFLSTGRPDRPYIGRIESMWESWAASMVVKVKWFYHPEETVGCPEKLPYPGALFESPHNDENDVQTISHKCEVLPLETYKYRLSLEPHRLATIYDYNDIYYLAGHYDPTTTSLRFEPGVTDQCNTNCT
;
A
#
# COMPACT_ATOMS: atom_id res chain seq x y z
N ILE A 1 -16.49 2.77 4.71
CA ILE A 1 -15.57 2.68 3.57
C ILE A 1 -16.30 3.23 2.37
N SER A 2 -15.67 4.15 1.63
CA SER A 2 -16.26 4.88 0.51
C SER A 2 -15.33 4.88 -0.71
N VAL A 3 -15.85 5.26 -1.88
CA VAL A 3 -15.02 5.49 -3.07
C VAL A 3 -13.94 6.54 -2.76
N GLY A 4 -12.70 6.28 -3.18
CA GLY A 4 -11.51 7.08 -2.89
C GLY A 4 -10.72 6.62 -1.65
N ASP A 5 -11.35 5.89 -0.72
CA ASP A 5 -10.66 5.30 0.43
C ASP A 5 -9.65 4.23 -0.02
N CYS A 6 -8.57 4.10 0.75
CA CYS A 6 -7.71 2.92 0.69
C CYS A 6 -8.22 1.88 1.68
N ALA A 7 -8.07 0.61 1.33
CA ALA A 7 -8.47 -0.50 2.18
C ALA A 7 -7.49 -1.65 2.05
N VAL A 8 -7.40 -2.41 3.16
CA VAL A 8 -6.75 -3.70 3.19
C VAL A 8 -7.76 -4.75 2.77
N PHE A 9 -7.35 -5.64 1.88
CA PHE A 9 -8.12 -6.76 1.36
C PHE A 9 -7.54 -8.08 1.87
N LEU A 10 -8.42 -9.06 2.08
CA LEU A 10 -8.04 -10.39 2.53
C LEU A 10 -7.16 -11.08 1.47
N SER A 11 -5.93 -11.43 1.84
CA SER A 11 -5.03 -12.25 1.00
C SER A 11 -5.08 -13.71 1.44
N THR A 12 -5.10 -14.64 0.48
CA THR A 12 -4.88 -16.06 0.78
C THR A 12 -3.37 -16.33 0.78
N GLY A 13 -2.79 -16.63 1.93
CA GLY A 13 -1.43 -17.22 2.02
C GLY A 13 -0.26 -16.26 2.22
N ARG A 14 -0.49 -14.95 2.49
CA ARG A 14 0.57 -13.98 2.83
C ARG A 14 0.13 -13.04 3.96
N PRO A 15 0.14 -13.49 5.23
CA PRO A 15 -0.30 -12.68 6.35
C PRO A 15 0.62 -11.46 6.62
N ASP A 16 1.89 -11.55 6.23
CA ASP A 16 2.88 -10.47 6.35
C ASP A 16 2.68 -9.33 5.34
N ARG A 17 1.98 -9.61 4.22
CA ARG A 17 1.79 -8.69 3.10
C ARG A 17 0.35 -8.82 2.58
N PRO A 18 -0.62 -8.18 3.26
CA PRO A 18 -1.99 -8.15 2.77
C PRO A 18 -2.09 -7.29 1.51
N TYR A 19 -3.14 -7.46 0.72
CA TYR A 19 -3.37 -6.63 -0.45
C TYR A 19 -3.90 -5.26 -0.02
N ILE A 20 -3.31 -4.18 -0.54
CA ILE A 20 -3.79 -2.81 -0.29
C ILE A 20 -4.21 -2.19 -1.62
N GLY A 21 -5.40 -1.61 -1.64
CA GLY A 21 -5.96 -1.02 -2.83
C GLY A 21 -6.79 0.22 -2.54
N ARG A 22 -6.84 1.12 -3.53
CA ARG A 22 -7.76 2.27 -3.54
C ARG A 22 -9.05 1.87 -4.24
N ILE A 23 -10.18 2.18 -3.60
CA ILE A 23 -11.50 1.91 -4.16
C ILE A 23 -11.81 2.93 -5.26
N GLU A 24 -11.98 2.47 -6.49
CA GLU A 24 -12.37 3.30 -7.63
C GLU A 24 -13.89 3.38 -7.81
N SER A 25 -14.59 2.26 -7.62
CA SER A 25 -16.05 2.19 -7.69
C SER A 25 -16.59 0.97 -6.93
N MET A 26 -17.87 1.03 -6.57
CA MET A 26 -18.61 -0.09 -5.98
C MET A 26 -20.01 -0.16 -6.62
N TRP A 27 -20.50 -1.36 -6.91
CA TRP A 27 -21.82 -1.57 -7.51
C TRP A 27 -22.39 -2.95 -7.19
N GLU A 28 -23.70 -3.11 -7.40
CA GLU A 28 -24.36 -4.41 -7.42
C GLU A 28 -24.41 -4.92 -8.87
N SER A 29 -23.96 -6.15 -9.09
CA SER A 29 -24.04 -6.81 -10.39
C SER A 29 -25.44 -7.33 -10.67
N TRP A 30 -25.68 -7.76 -11.91
CA TRP A 30 -26.97 -8.31 -12.34
C TRP A 30 -27.33 -9.63 -11.63
N ALA A 31 -26.33 -10.31 -11.06
CA ALA A 31 -26.50 -11.52 -10.26
C ALA A 31 -26.64 -11.23 -8.75
N ALA A 32 -26.90 -9.98 -8.37
CA ALA A 32 -26.99 -9.51 -6.97
C ALA A 32 -25.70 -9.65 -6.15
N SER A 33 -24.55 -9.84 -6.80
CA SER A 33 -23.23 -9.81 -6.14
C SER A 33 -22.73 -8.38 -6.01
N MET A 34 -22.18 -8.05 -4.83
CA MET A 34 -21.59 -6.74 -4.55
C MET A 34 -20.14 -6.71 -5.03
N VAL A 35 -19.82 -5.81 -5.96
CA VAL A 35 -18.52 -5.73 -6.63
C VAL A 35 -17.83 -4.42 -6.29
N VAL A 36 -16.51 -4.48 -6.15
CA VAL A 36 -15.62 -3.33 -5.97
C VAL A 36 -14.53 -3.34 -7.03
N LYS A 37 -14.34 -2.21 -7.72
CA LYS A 37 -13.19 -1.98 -8.58
C LYS A 37 -12.07 -1.35 -7.77
N VAL A 38 -10.88 -1.93 -7.84
CA VAL A 38 -9.74 -1.58 -7.00
C VAL A 38 -8.55 -1.23 -7.87
N LYS A 39 -7.87 -0.13 -7.55
CA LYS A 39 -6.54 0.19 -8.06
C LYS A 39 -5.50 -0.22 -7.02
N TRP A 40 -4.59 -1.11 -7.40
CA TRP A 40 -3.72 -1.80 -6.46
C TRP A 40 -2.45 -1.02 -6.12
N PHE A 41 -2.00 -1.20 -4.89
CA PHE A 41 -0.65 -0.89 -4.46
C PHE A 41 0.18 -2.18 -4.39
N TYR A 42 1.50 -2.05 -4.54
CA TYR A 42 2.47 -3.15 -4.41
C TYR A 42 3.41 -2.89 -3.24
N HIS A 43 3.70 -3.91 -2.46
CA HIS A 43 4.76 -3.87 -1.46
C HIS A 43 6.14 -3.91 -2.14
N PRO A 44 7.21 -3.39 -1.51
CA PRO A 44 8.57 -3.42 -2.06
C PRO A 44 9.01 -4.80 -2.57
N GLU A 45 8.68 -5.85 -1.82
CA GLU A 45 9.04 -7.24 -2.11
C GLU A 45 8.33 -7.82 -3.33
N GLU A 46 7.31 -7.13 -3.84
CA GLU A 46 6.55 -7.51 -5.02
C GLU A 46 7.03 -6.75 -6.28
N THR A 47 7.98 -5.83 -6.13
CA THR A 47 8.52 -5.03 -7.23
C THR A 47 9.88 -5.54 -7.71
N VAL A 48 10.19 -5.27 -8.97
CA VAL A 48 11.53 -5.54 -9.54
C VAL A 48 12.38 -4.27 -9.43
N GLY A 49 13.54 -4.36 -8.80
CA GLY A 49 14.52 -3.27 -8.71
C GLY A 49 14.39 -2.38 -7.46
N CYS A 50 13.45 -2.65 -6.56
CA CYS A 50 13.43 -1.98 -5.26
C CYS A 50 14.55 -2.54 -4.36
N PRO A 51 15.29 -1.70 -3.61
CA PRO A 51 16.20 -2.16 -2.58
C PRO A 51 15.49 -3.04 -1.55
N GLU A 52 16.23 -4.00 -0.97
CA GLU A 52 15.71 -4.93 0.04
C GLU A 52 15.17 -4.22 1.29
N LYS A 53 15.70 -3.04 1.61
CA LYS A 53 15.28 -2.24 2.77
C LYS A 53 15.04 -0.80 2.39
N LEU A 54 13.87 -0.30 2.76
CA LEU A 54 13.50 1.11 2.76
C LEU A 54 13.59 1.67 4.19
N PRO A 55 13.71 3.00 4.37
CA PRO A 55 13.99 3.61 5.67
C PRO A 55 12.89 3.39 6.72
N TYR A 56 11.65 3.14 6.27
CA TYR A 56 10.52 2.89 7.15
C TYR A 56 9.70 1.68 6.67
N PRO A 57 9.08 0.92 7.60
CA PRO A 57 8.11 -0.13 7.26
C PRO A 57 6.82 0.45 6.68
N GLY A 58 5.99 -0.39 6.04
CA GLY A 58 4.68 0.01 5.51
C GLY A 58 4.76 0.82 4.21
N ALA A 59 5.81 0.59 3.42
CA ALA A 59 6.00 1.22 2.11
C ALA A 59 5.03 0.62 1.08
N LEU A 60 4.47 1.45 0.21
CA LEU A 60 3.62 1.02 -0.89
C LEU A 60 3.92 1.78 -2.19
N PHE A 61 3.92 1.07 -3.31
CA PHE A 61 4.02 1.64 -4.64
C PHE A 61 2.65 1.67 -5.31
N GLU A 62 2.19 2.84 -5.76
CA GLU A 62 0.96 2.94 -6.54
C GLU A 62 1.15 2.31 -7.93
N SER A 63 0.17 1.56 -8.41
CA SER A 63 0.21 0.89 -9.71
C SER A 63 -0.95 1.27 -10.62
N PRO A 64 -0.80 1.23 -11.96
CA PRO A 64 -1.94 1.27 -12.88
C PRO A 64 -2.80 -0.02 -12.84
N HIS A 65 -2.31 -1.08 -12.20
CA HIS A 65 -3.05 -2.35 -12.08
C HIS A 65 -4.38 -2.14 -11.35
N ASN A 66 -5.48 -2.52 -12.00
CA ASN A 66 -6.82 -2.51 -11.44
C ASN A 66 -7.62 -3.71 -11.91
N ASP A 67 -8.48 -4.22 -11.03
CA ASP A 67 -9.41 -5.30 -11.30
C ASP A 67 -10.67 -5.20 -10.41
N GLU A 68 -11.57 -6.17 -10.53
CA GLU A 68 -12.85 -6.23 -9.83
C GLU A 68 -12.84 -7.39 -8.82
N ASN A 69 -13.31 -7.12 -7.61
CA ASN A 69 -13.34 -8.08 -6.51
C ASN A 69 -14.69 -8.06 -5.79
N ASP A 70 -14.95 -9.07 -4.97
CA ASP A 70 -16.12 -9.10 -4.09
C ASP A 70 -15.92 -8.12 -2.92
N VAL A 71 -16.92 -7.29 -2.63
CA VAL A 71 -16.90 -6.33 -1.51
C VAL A 71 -16.60 -7.01 -0.16
N GLN A 72 -17.00 -8.27 0.03
CA GLN A 72 -16.76 -9.04 1.25
C GLN A 72 -15.28 -9.36 1.49
N THR A 73 -14.42 -9.15 0.49
CA THR A 73 -12.96 -9.32 0.65
C THR A 73 -12.28 -8.11 1.28
N ILE A 74 -13.00 -7.00 1.47
CA ILE A 74 -12.49 -5.82 2.19
C ILE A 74 -12.39 -6.15 3.67
N SER A 75 -11.18 -6.08 4.23
CA SER A 75 -10.92 -6.29 5.66
C SER A 75 -11.25 -5.03 6.46
N HIS A 76 -10.52 -3.94 6.20
CA HIS A 76 -10.68 -2.67 6.92
C HIS A 76 -10.11 -1.51 6.11
N LYS A 77 -10.50 -0.28 6.48
CA LYS A 77 -9.96 0.95 5.89
C LYS A 77 -8.52 1.14 6.35
N CYS A 78 -7.67 1.65 5.46
CA CYS A 78 -6.34 2.13 5.80
C CYS A 78 -6.05 3.50 5.15
N GLU A 79 -4.98 4.15 5.58
CA GLU A 79 -4.46 5.38 5.01
C GLU A 79 -3.15 5.10 4.27
N VAL A 80 -2.99 5.65 3.07
CA VAL A 80 -1.70 5.69 2.35
C VAL A 80 -1.28 7.15 2.28
N LEU A 81 -0.27 7.50 3.07
CA LEU A 81 0.13 8.88 3.35
C LEU A 81 1.40 9.28 2.59
N PRO A 82 1.63 10.58 2.32
CA PRO A 82 2.96 11.06 1.95
C PRO A 82 3.99 10.73 3.06
N LEU A 83 5.24 10.47 2.68
CA LEU A 83 6.30 10.06 3.60
C LEU A 83 6.46 10.99 4.80
N GLU A 84 6.44 12.31 4.60
CA GLU A 84 6.58 13.27 5.71
C GLU A 84 5.41 13.23 6.69
N THR A 85 4.17 13.06 6.20
CA THR A 85 2.99 12.90 7.05
C THR A 85 3.05 11.58 7.83
N TYR A 86 3.50 10.50 7.19
CA TYR A 86 3.69 9.22 7.84
C TYR A 86 4.74 9.29 8.96
N LYS A 87 5.91 9.89 8.69
CA LYS A 87 6.96 10.12 9.71
C LYS A 87 6.44 10.93 10.89
N TYR A 88 5.68 11.99 10.62
CA TYR A 88 5.07 12.80 11.67
C TYR A 88 4.12 11.97 12.54
N ARG A 89 3.24 11.15 11.95
CA ARG A 89 2.33 10.25 12.69
C ARG A 89 3.10 9.27 13.57
N LEU A 90 4.15 8.63 13.05
CA LEU A 90 4.98 7.71 13.83
C LEU A 90 5.70 8.40 15.00
N SER A 91 6.11 9.67 14.84
CA SER A 91 6.77 10.42 15.91
C SER A 91 5.84 10.71 17.09
N LEU A 92 4.54 10.81 16.85
CA LEU A 92 3.53 11.01 17.89
C LEU A 92 3.17 9.70 18.61
N GLU A 93 3.28 8.56 17.92
CA GLU A 93 2.89 7.25 18.45
C GLU A 93 3.98 6.19 18.21
N PRO A 94 5.17 6.29 18.87
CA PRO A 94 6.31 5.41 18.58
C PRO A 94 6.03 3.91 18.78
N HIS A 95 5.10 3.58 19.69
CA HIS A 95 4.68 2.20 19.95
C HIS A 95 4.04 1.52 18.74
N ARG A 96 3.50 2.28 17.76
CA ARG A 96 2.91 1.73 16.54
C ARG A 96 3.92 0.98 15.69
N LEU A 97 5.20 1.37 15.72
CA LEU A 97 6.25 0.66 15.01
C LEU A 97 6.39 -0.80 15.49
N ALA A 98 6.15 -1.05 16.77
CA ALA A 98 6.26 -2.39 17.34
C ALA A 98 5.09 -3.31 16.93
N THR A 99 3.92 -2.73 16.62
CA THR A 99 2.70 -3.47 16.28
C THR A 99 2.30 -3.33 14.82
N ILE A 100 3.19 -2.79 13.98
CA ILE A 100 2.85 -2.44 12.59
C ILE A 100 2.54 -3.66 11.72
N TYR A 101 2.85 -4.87 12.18
CA TYR A 101 2.54 -6.10 11.45
C TYR A 101 1.26 -6.80 11.95
N ASP A 102 0.66 -6.33 13.06
CA ASP A 102 -0.51 -6.97 13.65
C ASP A 102 -1.82 -6.42 13.05
N TYR A 103 -1.94 -5.09 12.95
CA TYR A 103 -3.12 -4.39 12.42
C TYR A 103 -2.70 -3.05 11.80
N ASN A 104 -2.01 -3.08 10.67
CA ASN A 104 -1.57 -1.85 10.04
C ASN A 104 -2.70 -1.14 9.30
N ASP A 105 -3.09 0.01 9.82
CA ASP A 105 -4.06 0.94 9.22
C ASP A 105 -3.37 2.13 8.54
N ILE A 106 -2.04 2.27 8.62
CA ILE A 106 -1.29 3.37 8.02
C ILE A 106 -0.07 2.89 7.21
N TYR A 107 0.04 3.37 5.99
CA TYR A 107 1.14 3.09 5.06
C TYR A 107 1.67 4.40 4.49
N TYR A 108 2.83 4.37 3.84
CA TYR A 108 3.33 5.52 3.08
C TYR A 108 3.50 5.20 1.60
N LEU A 109 3.23 6.20 0.77
CA LEU A 109 3.51 6.16 -0.67
C LEU A 109 5.02 6.26 -0.89
N ALA A 110 5.64 5.16 -1.30
CA ALA A 110 7.05 5.06 -1.60
C ALA A 110 7.38 5.43 -3.06
N GLY A 111 6.38 5.37 -3.94
CA GLY A 111 6.57 5.62 -5.36
C GLY A 111 5.46 5.04 -6.25
N HIS A 112 5.82 4.83 -7.50
CA HIS A 112 4.99 4.19 -8.52
C HIS A 112 5.68 2.95 -9.09
N TYR A 113 4.92 1.88 -9.27
CA TYR A 113 5.38 0.65 -9.90
C TYR A 113 4.39 0.19 -10.99
N ASP A 114 4.88 0.07 -12.22
CA ASP A 114 4.15 -0.55 -13.32
C ASP A 114 4.61 -2.01 -13.49
N PRO A 115 3.80 -3.01 -13.12
CA PRO A 115 4.17 -4.43 -13.21
C PRO A 115 4.31 -4.90 -14.67
N THR A 116 3.67 -4.21 -15.62
CA THR A 116 3.70 -4.57 -17.06
C THR A 116 5.02 -4.21 -17.70
N THR A 117 5.55 -3.04 -17.35
CA THR A 117 6.82 -2.53 -17.89
C THR A 117 7.98 -2.73 -16.93
N THR A 118 7.71 -3.19 -15.71
CA THR A 118 8.65 -3.27 -14.58
C THR A 118 9.29 -1.92 -14.22
N SER A 119 8.62 -0.82 -14.56
CA SER A 119 9.09 0.54 -14.28
C SER A 119 8.84 0.89 -12.83
N LEU A 120 9.91 1.24 -12.12
CA LEU A 120 9.89 1.65 -10.72
C LEU A 120 10.38 3.09 -10.59
N ARG A 121 9.59 3.94 -9.93
CA ARG A 121 9.96 5.33 -9.61
C ARG A 121 9.64 5.63 -8.16
N PHE A 122 10.57 6.26 -7.45
CA PHE A 122 10.40 6.60 -6.05
C PHE A 122 9.81 8.00 -5.88
N GLU A 123 9.03 8.19 -4.82
CA GLU A 123 8.70 9.52 -4.32
C GLU A 123 9.97 10.19 -3.74
N PRO A 124 10.07 11.53 -3.79
CA PRO A 124 11.19 12.25 -3.20
C PRO A 124 11.43 11.90 -1.73
N GLY A 125 12.70 11.78 -1.31
CA GLY A 125 13.08 11.51 0.08
C GLY A 125 13.01 10.04 0.51
N VAL A 126 12.43 9.13 -0.28
CA VAL A 126 12.33 7.70 0.05
C VAL A 126 13.71 7.02 -0.06
N THR A 127 14.46 7.31 -1.12
CA THR A 127 15.78 6.69 -1.38
C THR A 127 16.97 7.60 -1.03
N ASP A 128 16.74 8.89 -0.80
CA ASP A 128 17.81 9.87 -0.55
C ASP A 128 18.61 9.59 0.74
N GLN A 129 18.07 8.74 1.63
CA GLN A 129 18.76 8.28 2.85
C GLN A 129 19.71 7.09 2.61
N CYS A 130 19.71 6.46 1.43
CA CYS A 130 20.70 5.42 1.10
C CYS A 130 22.07 5.98 0.70
N ASN A 131 22.16 7.28 0.39
CA ASN A 131 23.40 7.91 -0.10
C ASN A 131 24.24 8.63 0.97
N THR A 132 23.86 8.60 2.25
CA THR A 132 24.60 9.30 3.31
C THR A 132 25.66 8.46 4.02
N ASN A 133 25.91 7.21 3.59
CA ASN A 133 26.95 6.34 4.16
C ASN A 133 28.00 5.87 3.13
N CYS A 134 28.44 6.75 2.23
CA CYS A 134 29.68 6.54 1.48
C CYS A 134 30.68 7.67 1.76
N THR A 135 31.66 7.32 2.60
CA THR A 135 32.99 7.93 2.84
C THR A 135 33.08 9.34 3.39
#